data_AF-S4NM81-F1
#
_entry.id   AF-S4NM81-F1
#
_cell.length_a   1.000
_cell.length_b   1.000
_cell.length_c   1.000
_cell.angle_alpha   90.00
_cell.angle_beta   90.00
_cell.angle_gamma   90.00
#
_symmetry.space_group_name_H-M   'P 1'
#
loop_
_entity.id
_entity.type
_entity.pdbx_description
1 polymer ?
#
loop_
_entity_poly.entity_id
_entity_poly.type
_entity_poly.pdbx_seq_one_letter_code
_entity_poly.pdbx_strand_id
1 'polypeptide(L)'
;MYEKYFPPIMRRKKTCVGLAMELKTRWQALDNQFPGFALATSIVSCEEAVLDVRDYVMMGKGPDSVAYAEKEHVLVCVQVVIDGRPGAMLADPGYHLPSLIIVMHDQIHPHTGW
;
A
#
# COMPACT_ATOMS: atom_id res chain seq x y z
N MET A 1 -18.27 -1.14 2.03
CA MET A 1 -18.41 -2.45 1.36
C MET A 1 -17.15 -3.32 1.53
N TYR A 2 -15.94 -2.73 1.54
CA TYR A 2 -14.68 -3.47 1.77
C TYR A 2 -14.40 -3.93 3.22
N GLU A 3 -14.98 -3.29 4.24
CA GLU A 3 -14.78 -3.69 5.65
C GLU A 3 -15.32 -5.09 6.00
N LYS A 4 -16.10 -5.71 5.10
CA LYS A 4 -16.68 -7.06 5.30
C LYS A 4 -16.13 -8.10 4.33
N TYR A 5 -15.19 -7.75 3.46
CA TYR A 5 -14.57 -8.71 2.57
C TYR A 5 -13.43 -9.45 3.30
N PHE A 6 -13.66 -10.73 3.59
CA PHE A 6 -12.63 -11.63 4.09
C PHE A 6 -12.05 -12.41 2.90
N PRO A 7 -10.90 -12.01 2.34
CA PRO A 7 -10.33 -12.74 1.22
C PRO A 7 -10.00 -14.17 1.65
N PRO A 8 -10.30 -15.18 0.81
CA PRO A 8 -9.92 -16.55 1.09
C PRO A 8 -8.39 -16.67 1.04
N ILE A 9 -7.74 -16.69 2.21
CA ILE A 9 -6.30 -16.91 2.31
C ILE A 9 -6.01 -18.38 2.00
N MET A 10 -5.56 -18.66 0.78
CA MET A 10 -5.11 -19.99 0.39
C MET A 10 -3.77 -20.29 1.08
N ARG A 11 -3.82 -21.09 2.14
CA ARG A 11 -2.62 -21.58 2.84
C ARG A 11 -1.65 -22.20 1.82
N ARG A 12 -0.37 -21.80 1.90
CA ARG A 12 0.76 -22.26 1.05
C ARG A 12 0.83 -21.67 -0.37
N LYS A 13 -0.08 -20.79 -0.78
CA LYS A 13 0.09 -20.01 -2.02
C LYS A 13 0.67 -18.63 -1.70
N LYS A 14 1.73 -18.25 -2.42
CA LYS A 14 2.38 -16.94 -2.32
C LYS A 14 1.65 -15.92 -3.21
N THR A 15 0.42 -15.56 -2.85
CA THR A 15 -0.31 -14.50 -3.56
C THR A 15 0.13 -13.13 -3.05
N CYS A 16 0.08 -12.10 -3.90
CA CYS A 16 0.36 -10.72 -3.52
C CYS A 16 -0.43 -10.28 -2.27
N VAL A 17 -1.73 -10.57 -2.24
CA VAL A 17 -2.62 -10.28 -1.10
C VAL A 17 -2.20 -11.05 0.16
N GLY A 18 -1.87 -12.34 0.04
CA GLY A 18 -1.45 -13.15 1.19
C GLY A 18 -0.13 -12.67 1.79
N LEU A 19 0.83 -12.30 0.94
CA LEU A 19 2.12 -11.73 1.35
C LEU A 19 1.95 -10.34 1.97
N ALA A 20 1.08 -9.49 1.43
CA ALA A 20 0.74 -8.19 2.01
C ALA A 20 0.09 -8.33 3.40
N MET A 21 -0.82 -9.28 3.57
CA MET A 21 -1.44 -9.56 4.87
C MET A 21 -0.44 -10.09 5.90
N GLU A 22 0.44 -11.00 5.49
CA GLU A 22 1.51 -11.51 6.35
C GLU A 22 2.47 -10.39 6.77
N LEU A 23 2.93 -9.57 5.82
CA LEU A 23 3.82 -8.43 6.11
C LEU A 23 3.15 -7.43 7.06
N LYS A 24 1.89 -7.05 6.78
CA LYS A 24 1.10 -6.18 7.66
C LYS A 24 1.00 -6.76 9.08
N THR A 25 0.76 -8.07 9.21
CA THR A 25 0.66 -8.75 10.52
C THR A 25 1.98 -8.69 11.27
N ARG A 26 3.11 -8.96 10.61
CA ARG A 26 4.44 -8.86 11.23
C ARG A 26 4.77 -7.45 11.67
N TRP A 27 4.40 -6.45 10.87
CA TRP A 27 4.61 -5.04 11.18
C TRP A 27 3.75 -4.53 12.34
N GLN A 28 2.67 -5.23 12.74
CA GLN A 28 1.93 -4.85 13.95
C GLN A 28 2.83 -4.83 15.20
N ALA A 29 3.87 -5.66 15.24
CA ALA A 29 4.83 -5.64 16.35
C ALA A 29 5.64 -4.33 16.45
N LEU A 30 5.77 -3.56 15.36
CA LEU A 30 6.44 -2.27 15.35
C LEU A 30 5.65 -1.20 16.10
N ASP A 31 4.34 -1.38 16.28
CA ASP A 31 3.49 -0.46 17.02
C ASP A 31 3.96 -0.27 18.49
N ASN A 32 4.62 -1.29 19.05
CA ASN A 32 5.24 -1.20 20.38
C ASN A 32 6.39 -0.18 20.45
N GLN A 33 7.10 0.03 19.35
CA GLN A 33 8.22 0.99 19.25
C GLN A 33 7.76 2.32 18.65
N PHE A 34 6.79 2.29 17.74
CA PHE A 34 6.25 3.43 17.03
C PHE A 34 4.72 3.44 17.19
N PRO A 35 4.18 4.01 18.29
CA PRO A 35 2.75 3.99 18.55
C PRO A 35 1.94 4.60 17.39
N GLY A 36 0.93 3.87 16.91
CA GLY A 36 0.10 4.27 15.77
C GLY A 36 0.58 3.74 14.43
N PHE A 37 1.72 3.05 14.36
CA PHE A 37 2.23 2.42 13.14
C PHE A 37 1.22 1.42 12.56
N ALA A 38 0.62 0.58 13.40
CA ALA A 38 -0.36 -0.40 12.94
C ALA A 38 -1.63 0.26 12.36
N LEU A 39 -2.04 1.40 12.92
CA LEU A 39 -3.17 2.19 12.45
C LEU A 39 -2.85 2.90 11.12
N ALA A 40 -1.62 3.39 10.97
CA ALA A 40 -1.14 4.04 9.75
C ALA A 40 -0.87 3.06 8.59
N THR A 41 -0.88 1.74 8.87
CA THR A 41 -0.59 0.69 7.89
C THR A 41 -1.85 0.20 7.17
N SER A 42 -1.84 0.25 5.83
CA SER A 42 -2.93 -0.19 4.96
C SER A 42 -2.41 -1.06 3.80
N ILE A 43 -3.32 -1.81 3.16
CA ILE A 43 -3.06 -2.48 1.89
C ILE A 43 -3.66 -1.59 0.80
N VAL A 44 -2.88 -1.26 -0.22
CA VAL A 44 -3.27 -0.37 -1.32
C VAL A 44 -3.18 -1.10 -2.66
N SER A 45 -4.02 -0.71 -3.62
CA SER A 45 -3.92 -1.24 -4.97
C SER A 45 -2.67 -0.70 -5.68
N CYS A 46 -2.14 -1.49 -6.60
CA CYS A 46 -1.03 -1.12 -7.46
C CYS A 46 -1.36 -1.59 -8.87
N GLU A 47 -1.59 -0.63 -9.76
CA GLU A 47 -1.92 -0.88 -11.16
C GLU A 47 -0.62 -0.81 -11.98
N GLU A 48 -0.41 -1.76 -12.90
CA GLU A 48 0.77 -1.75 -13.77
C GLU A 48 0.73 -0.60 -14.80
N ALA A 49 -0.48 -0.19 -15.20
CA ALA A 49 -0.69 0.91 -16.14
C ALA A 49 -1.88 1.78 -15.72
N VAL A 50 -1.59 3.07 -15.48
CA VAL A 50 -2.61 4.11 -15.31
C VAL A 50 -2.50 5.06 -16.49
N LEU A 51 -3.48 5.03 -17.40
CA LEU A 51 -3.48 5.84 -18.62
C LEU A 51 -3.65 7.33 -18.32
N ASP A 52 -4.61 7.66 -17.45
CA ASP A 52 -4.85 9.00 -16.92
C ASP A 52 -5.03 8.93 -15.41
N VAL A 53 -4.11 9.58 -14.69
CA VAL A 53 -4.10 9.57 -13.21
C VAL A 53 -5.30 10.31 -12.64
N ARG A 54 -5.72 11.41 -13.28
CA ARG A 54 -6.82 12.23 -12.78
C ARG A 54 -8.13 11.46 -12.88
N ASP A 55 -8.38 10.84 -14.03
CA ASP A 55 -9.57 10.02 -14.22
C ASP A 55 -9.58 8.84 -13.24
N TYR A 56 -8.46 8.12 -13.13
CA TYR A 56 -8.32 6.99 -12.21
C TYR A 56 -8.69 7.35 -10.76
N VAL A 57 -8.18 8.47 -10.24
CA VAL A 57 -8.43 8.90 -8.85
C VAL A 57 -9.84 9.49 -8.67
N MET A 58 -10.41 10.09 -9.71
CA MET A 58 -11.70 10.80 -9.62
C MET A 58 -12.92 9.92 -9.92
N MET A 59 -12.73 8.70 -10.44
CA MET A 59 -13.84 7.80 -10.81
C MET A 59 -14.73 7.36 -9.63
N GLY A 60 -14.28 7.51 -8.38
CA GLY A 60 -15.14 7.38 -7.21
C GLY A 60 -14.39 7.09 -5.91
N LYS A 61 -15.15 6.72 -4.87
CA LYS A 61 -14.64 6.63 -3.49
C LYS A 61 -13.98 5.29 -3.14
N GLY A 62 -13.86 4.35 -4.07
CA GLY A 62 -13.34 3.02 -3.74
C GLY A 62 -12.85 2.26 -4.94
N PRO A 63 -12.13 1.15 -4.73
CA PRO A 63 -11.52 0.40 -5.81
C PRO A 63 -12.54 -0.11 -6.84
N ASP A 64 -13.80 -0.32 -6.47
CA ASP A 64 -14.85 -0.80 -7.38
C ASP A 64 -15.37 0.30 -8.33
N SER A 65 -15.05 1.57 -8.08
CA SER A 65 -15.44 2.65 -9.00
C SER A 65 -14.53 2.76 -10.22
N VAL A 66 -13.38 2.09 -10.22
CA VAL A 66 -12.46 2.09 -11.36
C VAL A 66 -12.78 0.90 -12.26
N ALA A 67 -13.75 1.08 -13.16
CA ALA A 67 -14.28 0.01 -14.01
C ALA A 67 -13.26 -0.63 -14.97
N TYR A 68 -12.17 0.10 -15.27
CA TYR A 68 -11.11 -0.33 -16.19
C TYR A 68 -9.80 -0.70 -15.46
N ALA A 69 -9.78 -0.68 -14.12
CA ALA A 69 -8.60 -1.09 -13.36
C ALA A 69 -8.45 -2.61 -13.42
N GLU A 70 -7.40 -3.08 -14.08
CA GLU A 70 -6.94 -4.46 -13.95
C GLU A 70 -6.20 -4.58 -12.62
N LYS A 71 -6.97 -4.89 -11.57
CA LYS A 71 -6.44 -5.06 -10.21
C LYS A 71 -5.61 -6.33 -10.12
N GLU A 72 -4.33 -6.22 -10.43
CA GLU A 72 -3.41 -7.36 -10.46
C GLU A 72 -2.58 -7.47 -9.19
N HIS A 73 -2.18 -6.33 -8.60
CA HIS A 73 -1.21 -6.31 -7.51
C HIS A 73 -1.61 -5.40 -6.33
N VAL A 74 -1.00 -5.65 -5.18
CA VAL A 74 -1.19 -4.85 -3.96
C VAL A 74 0.14 -4.59 -3.27
N LEU A 75 0.24 -3.42 -2.66
CA LEU A 75 1.37 -3.01 -1.82
C LEU A 75 0.92 -2.85 -0.36
N VAL A 76 1.87 -2.87 0.55
CA VAL A 76 1.65 -2.41 1.93
C VAL A 76 2.11 -0.95 2.03
N CYS A 77 1.23 -0.08 2.50
CA CYS A 77 1.48 1.35 2.63
C CYS A 77 1.45 1.75 4.12
N VAL A 78 2.40 2.58 4.53
CA VAL A 78 2.41 3.22 5.86
C VAL A 78 2.44 4.73 5.66
N GLN A 79 1.42 5.42 6.18
CA GLN A 79 1.42 6.88 6.22
C GLN A 79 2.40 7.36 7.29
N VAL A 80 3.27 8.31 6.92
CA VAL A 80 4.33 8.80 7.81
C VAL A 80 4.36 10.32 7.84
N VAL A 81 4.88 10.85 8.95
CA VAL A 81 5.24 12.26 9.09
C VAL A 81 6.68 12.31 9.57
N ILE A 82 7.57 12.88 8.75
CA ILE A 82 9.01 12.96 9.04
C ILE A 82 9.39 14.44 9.12
N ASP A 83 9.84 14.89 10.29
CA ASP A 83 10.13 16.30 10.57
C ASP A 83 8.95 17.25 10.22
N GLY A 84 7.73 16.82 10.53
CA GLY A 84 6.50 17.57 10.23
C GLY A 84 6.04 17.49 8.77
N ARG A 85 6.76 16.76 7.92
CA ARG A 85 6.46 16.64 6.49
C ARG A 85 5.72 15.34 6.20
N PRO A 86 4.54 15.37 5.56
CA PRO A 86 3.77 14.16 5.27
C PRO A 86 4.41 13.34 4.14
N GLY A 87 4.25 12.04 4.23
CA GLY A 87 4.67 11.09 3.20
C GLY A 87 4.03 9.72 3.35
N ALA A 88 4.44 8.80 2.47
CA ALA A 88 4.03 7.40 2.51
C ALA A 88 5.22 6.49 2.25
N MET A 89 5.30 5.37 2.98
CA MET A 89 6.23 4.28 2.74
C MET A 89 5.48 3.12 2.07
N LEU A 90 5.99 2.61 0.96
CA LEU A 90 5.41 1.52 0.19
C LEU A 90 6.36 0.32 0.18
N ALA A 91 5.81 -0.86 0.47
CA ALA A 91 6.49 -2.14 0.37
C ALA A 91 5.77 -3.07 -0.60
N ASP A 92 6.56 -3.72 -1.45
CA ASP A 92 6.12 -4.79 -2.34
C ASP A 92 6.62 -6.14 -1.83
N PRO A 93 5.81 -6.89 -1.06
CA PRO A 93 6.27 -8.14 -0.46
C PRO A 93 6.29 -9.32 -1.46
N GLY A 94 6.05 -9.11 -2.76
CA GLY A 94 5.78 -10.23 -3.66
C GLY A 94 6.16 -10.09 -5.13
N TYR A 95 6.74 -8.97 -5.58
CA TYR A 95 6.86 -8.75 -7.02
C TYR A 95 8.13 -8.03 -7.48
N HIS A 96 8.14 -6.69 -7.53
CA HIS A 96 9.07 -5.93 -8.38
C HIS A 96 10.12 -5.12 -7.62
N LEU A 97 9.84 -4.74 -6.37
CA LEU A 97 10.67 -3.78 -5.65
C LEU A 97 11.47 -4.48 -4.53
N PRO A 98 12.82 -4.44 -4.58
CA PRO A 98 13.66 -5.06 -3.56
C PRO A 98 13.76 -4.24 -2.27
N SER A 99 13.21 -3.03 -2.24
CA SER A 99 13.37 -2.06 -1.16
C SER A 99 12.13 -1.20 -1.01
N LEU A 100 12.00 -0.54 0.14
CA LEU A 100 10.92 0.39 0.42
C LEU A 100 11.00 1.60 -0.51
N ILE A 101 9.84 2.03 -1.04
CA ILE A 101 9.70 3.33 -1.68
C ILE A 101 9.14 4.32 -0.64
N ILE A 102 9.79 5.45 -0.48
CA ILE A 102 9.37 6.55 0.37
C ILE A 102 8.96 7.71 -0.53
N VAL A 103 7.68 8.06 -0.51
CA VAL A 103 7.12 9.20 -1.24
C VAL A 103 6.87 10.32 -0.23
N MET A 104 7.80 11.25 -0.12
CA MET A 104 7.58 12.51 0.62
C MET A 104 6.83 13.51 -0.25
N HIS A 105 5.88 14.24 0.34
CA HIS A 105 5.08 15.24 -0.37
C HIS A 105 5.94 16.35 -1.01
N ASP A 106 7.04 16.73 -0.36
CA ASP A 106 7.96 17.76 -0.85
C ASP A 106 9.06 17.22 -1.79
N GLN A 107 9.09 15.91 -2.04
CA GLN A 107 10.11 15.22 -2.85
C GLN A 107 11.56 15.37 -2.34
N ILE A 108 11.73 15.74 -1.08
CA ILE A 108 13.06 15.88 -0.45
C ILE A 108 13.37 14.61 0.35
N HIS A 109 14.65 14.28 0.51
CA HIS A 109 15.13 13.22 1.40
C HIS A 109 14.29 13.17 2.71
N PRO A 110 13.79 11.99 3.13
CA PRO A 110 14.14 10.65 2.67
C PRO A 110 13.33 10.12 1.47
N HIS A 111 12.75 11.00 0.64
CA HIS A 111 12.12 10.57 -0.61
C HIS A 111 13.06 9.65 -1.42
N THR A 112 12.52 8.54 -1.93
CA THR A 112 13.22 7.60 -2.79
C THR A 112 12.46 7.45 -4.10
N GLY A 113 13.18 7.41 -5.21
CA GLY A 113 12.58 7.45 -6.54
C GLY A 113 13.15 8.59 -7.35
N TRP A 114 12.56 8.83 -8.53
CA TRP A 114 12.91 9.91 -9.44
C TRP A 114 11.87 11.02 -9.36
#